data_AF-A0A661M8U4-F1
#
_entry.id   AF-A0A661M8U4-F1
#
_cell.length_a   1.000
_cell.length_b   1.000
_cell.length_c   1.000
_cell.angle_alpha   90.00
_cell.angle_beta   90.00
_cell.angle_gamma   90.00
#
_symmetry.space_group_name_H-M   'P 1'
#
loop_
_entity.id
_entity.type
_entity.pdbx_description
1 polymer ?
#
loop_
_entity_poly.entity_id
_entity_poly.type
_entity_poly.pdbx_seq_one_letter_code
_entity_poly.pdbx_strand_id
1 'polypeptide(L)'
;SAAFVVGLFIRYFLLPWQIYTQILLYLLLMNLGLGLFNLIPIPPLDGSHILENILPPKTAEKFRSLGRYGPIVIILVVLLDNYAHTGILNAILIYPMFHLGHLFAGDNLWRLLSLLR
;
A
#
# COMPACT_ATOMS: atom_id res chain seq x y z
N SER A 1 4.22 -33.75 -10.91
CA SER A 1 3.04 -33.78 -11.80
C SER A 1 1.73 -33.67 -11.03
N ALA A 2 1.48 -34.50 -10.00
CA ALA A 2 0.23 -34.46 -9.24
C ALA A 2 -0.11 -33.10 -8.61
N ALA A 3 0.84 -32.43 -7.95
CA ALA A 3 0.60 -31.10 -7.35
C ALA A 3 0.20 -30.02 -8.38
N PHE A 4 0.75 -30.08 -9.60
CA PHE A 4 0.40 -29.16 -10.68
C PHE A 4 -1.00 -29.42 -11.23
N VAL A 5 -1.37 -30.70 -11.40
CA VAL A 5 -2.72 -31.10 -11.85
C VAL A 5 -3.78 -30.77 -10.79
N VAL A 6 -3.50 -31.06 -9.51
CA VAL A 6 -4.37 -30.68 -8.39
C VAL A 6 -4.48 -29.16 -8.27
N GLY A 7 -3.38 -28.43 -8.45
CA GLY A 7 -3.38 -26.97 -8.49
C GLY A 7 -4.22 -26.39 -9.64
N LEU A 8 -4.15 -26.97 -10.84
CA LEU A 8 -5.00 -26.60 -11.98
C LEU A 8 -6.48 -26.95 -11.74
N PHE A 9 -6.75 -28.11 -11.12
CA PHE A 9 -8.11 -28.51 -10.80
C PHE A 9 -8.75 -27.60 -9.75
N ILE A 10 -8.01 -27.25 -8.68
CA ILE A 10 -8.43 -26.21 -7.74
C ILE A 10 -8.66 -24.90 -8.48
N ARG A 11 -7.76 -24.56 -9.42
CA ARG A 11 -7.83 -23.30 -10.13
C ARG A 11 -9.05 -23.15 -11.03
N TYR A 12 -9.39 -24.20 -11.78
CA TYR A 12 -10.45 -24.14 -12.78
C TYR A 12 -11.80 -24.65 -12.28
N PHE A 13 -11.81 -25.44 -11.21
CA PHE A 13 -13.00 -26.16 -10.77
C PHE A 13 -13.50 -25.76 -9.36
N LEU A 14 -12.62 -25.27 -8.47
CA LEU A 14 -12.98 -24.99 -7.06
C LEU A 14 -13.15 -23.50 -6.74
N LEU A 15 -12.51 -22.59 -7.48
CA LEU A 15 -12.62 -21.15 -7.23
C LEU A 15 -13.52 -20.47 -8.28
N PRO A 16 -14.67 -19.91 -7.89
CA PRO A 16 -15.49 -19.07 -8.77
C PRO A 16 -14.68 -17.90 -9.32
N TRP A 17 -14.99 -17.49 -10.56
CA TRP A 17 -14.40 -16.31 -11.21
C TRP A 17 -14.50 -15.05 -10.35
N GLN A 18 -15.56 -14.93 -9.56
CA GLN A 18 -15.77 -13.86 -8.59
C GLN A 18 -14.66 -13.81 -7.54
N ILE A 19 -14.29 -14.95 -6.95
CA ILE A 19 -13.24 -15.01 -5.93
C ILE A 19 -11.88 -14.64 -6.54
N TYR A 20 -11.60 -15.06 -7.78
CA TYR A 20 -10.41 -14.63 -8.51
C TYR A 20 -10.32 -13.12 -8.66
N THR A 21 -11.40 -12.49 -9.11
CA THR A 21 -11.42 -11.04 -9.29
C THR A 21 -11.26 -10.29 -7.97
N GLN A 22 -11.87 -10.78 -6.89
CA GLN A 22 -11.72 -10.18 -5.56
C GLN A 22 -10.27 -10.28 -5.06
N ILE A 23 -9.63 -11.46 -5.17
CA ILE A 23 -8.24 -11.64 -4.76
C ILE A 23 -7.30 -10.72 -5.55
N LEU A 24 -7.44 -10.68 -6.87
CA LEU A 24 -6.60 -9.81 -7.71
C LEU A 24 -6.80 -8.33 -7.37
N LEU A 25 -8.04 -7.92 -7.09
CA LEU A 25 -8.34 -6.56 -6.68
C LEU A 25 -7.77 -6.23 -5.29
N TYR A 26 -7.87 -7.13 -4.31
CA TYR A 26 -7.23 -6.95 -3.01
C TYR A 26 -5.71 -6.85 -3.13
N LEU A 27 -5.10 -7.70 -3.96
CA LEU A 27 -3.66 -7.64 -4.23
C LEU A 27 -3.27 -6.31 -4.88
N LEU A 28 -4.04 -5.83 -5.87
CA LEU A 28 -3.82 -4.54 -6.49
C LEU A 28 -3.87 -3.41 -5.44
N LEU A 29 -4.95 -3.34 -4.65
CA LEU A 29 -5.15 -2.30 -3.64
C LEU A 29 -4.10 -2.37 -2.53
N MET A 30 -3.73 -3.56 -2.05
CA MET A 30 -2.66 -3.73 -1.07
C MET A 30 -1.32 -3.27 -1.61
N ASN A 31 -0.93 -3.66 -2.83
CA ASN A 31 0.35 -3.24 -3.40
C ASN A 31 0.39 -1.72 -3.63
N LEU A 32 -0.71 -1.12 -4.10
CA LEU A 32 -0.81 0.34 -4.24
C LEU A 32 -0.73 1.03 -2.87
N GLY A 33 -1.46 0.53 -1.87
CA GLY A 33 -1.45 1.07 -0.51
C GLY A 33 -0.06 0.98 0.14
N LEU A 34 0.58 -0.19 0.06
CA LEU A 34 1.94 -0.41 0.56
C LEU A 34 2.97 0.44 -0.19
N GLY A 35 2.87 0.53 -1.52
CA GLY A 35 3.74 1.37 -2.33
C GLY A 35 3.62 2.85 -1.96
N LEU A 36 2.40 3.36 -1.82
CA LEU A 36 2.16 4.75 -1.40
C LEU A 36 2.64 5.00 0.04
N PHE A 37 2.41 4.05 0.96
CA PHE A 37 2.93 4.14 2.32
C PHE A 37 4.46 4.18 2.33
N ASN A 38 5.12 3.32 1.54
CA ASN A 38 6.59 3.32 1.43
C ASN A 38 7.15 4.60 0.83
N LEU A 39 6.37 5.38 0.06
CA LEU A 39 6.82 6.68 -0.46
C LEU A 39 6.79 7.81 0.57
N ILE A 40 6.22 7.59 1.77
CA ILE A 40 6.22 8.59 2.84
C ILE A 40 7.66 8.80 3.32
N PRO A 41 8.16 10.04 3.42
CA PRO A 41 9.56 10.33 3.77
C PRO A 41 9.81 10.23 5.29
N ILE A 42 9.48 9.10 5.90
CA ILE A 42 9.68 8.80 7.32
C ILE A 42 10.45 7.46 7.42
N PRO A 43 11.63 7.40 8.04
CA PRO A 43 12.35 6.14 8.23
C PRO A 43 11.49 5.12 8.99
N PRO A 44 11.57 3.81 8.70
CA PRO A 44 12.43 3.13 7.73
C PRO A 44 11.83 3.00 6.32
N LEU A 45 10.81 3.81 5.97
CA LEU A 45 10.13 3.70 4.68
C LEU A 45 11.05 4.12 3.52
N ASP A 46 10.86 3.52 2.35
CA ASP A 46 11.74 3.72 1.18
C ASP A 46 11.85 5.19 0.75
N GLY A 47 10.77 5.97 0.90
CA GLY A 47 10.71 7.40 0.60
C GLY A 47 11.65 8.23 1.47
N SER A 48 12.01 7.73 2.66
CA SER A 48 13.02 8.38 3.51
C SER A 48 14.42 8.28 2.91
N HIS A 49 14.75 7.17 2.24
CA HIS A 49 16.02 7.01 1.52
C HIS A 49 16.07 7.88 0.26
N ILE A 50 14.92 8.04 -0.43
CA ILE A 50 14.81 8.98 -1.55
C ILE A 50 15.09 10.41 -1.05
N LEU A 51 14.45 10.83 0.04
CA LEU A 51 14.68 12.15 0.62
C LEU A 51 16.14 12.31 1.06
N GLU A 52 16.71 11.31 1.72
CA GLU A 52 18.11 11.33 2.18
C GLU A 52 19.11 11.55 1.05
N ASN A 53 18.89 10.92 -0.11
CA ASN A 53 19.76 11.07 -1.29
C ASN A 53 19.62 12.43 -1.99
N ILE A 54 18.48 13.10 -1.81
CA ILE A 54 18.23 14.44 -2.35
C ILE A 54 18.85 15.52 -1.43
N LEU A 55 18.98 15.25 -0.13
CA LEU A 55 19.49 16.20 0.85
C LEU A 55 21.00 16.43 0.73
N PRO A 56 21.50 17.66 1.01
CA PRO A 56 22.92 17.91 1.16
C PRO A 56 23.56 17.01 2.24
N PRO A 57 24.87 16.68 2.15
CA PRO A 57 25.52 15.70 3.02
C PRO A 57 25.32 15.96 4.53
N LYS A 58 25.47 17.22 4.96
CA LYS A 58 25.33 17.61 6.38
C LYS A 58 23.90 17.41 6.92
N THR A 59 22.88 17.59 6.07
CA THR A 59 21.48 17.38 6.44
C THR A 59 21.08 15.92 6.33
N ALA A 60 21.63 15.18 5.36
CA ALA A 60 21.42 13.74 5.22
C ALA A 60 21.94 12.98 6.45
N GLU A 61 23.12 13.32 6.98
CA GLU A 61 23.65 12.73 8.22
C GLU A 61 22.74 12.98 9.42
N LYS A 62 22.24 14.21 9.57
CA LYS A 62 21.28 14.54 10.64
C LYS A 62 19.98 13.75 10.47
N PHE A 63 19.44 13.70 9.26
CA PHE A 63 18.22 12.94 8.95
C PHE A 63 18.40 11.44 9.26
N ARG A 64 19.52 10.85 8.85
CA ARG A 64 19.88 9.46 9.18
C ARG A 64 19.93 9.23 10.69
N SER A 65 20.50 10.16 11.45
CA SER A 65 20.56 10.08 12.92
C SER A 65 19.18 10.13 13.60
N LEU A 66 18.19 10.76 12.95
CA LEU A 66 16.80 10.77 13.40
C LEU A 66 16.06 9.48 13.02
N GLY A 67 16.57 8.72 12.05
CA GLY A 67 15.95 7.49 11.57
C GLY A 67 15.71 6.44 12.67
N ARG A 68 16.49 6.46 13.75
CA ARG A 68 16.26 5.60 14.94
C ARG A 68 14.89 5.81 15.61
N TYR A 69 14.32 7.01 15.48
CA TYR A 69 12.99 7.34 16.02
C TYR A 69 11.87 7.10 15.01
N GLY A 70 12.21 6.76 13.75
CA GLY A 70 11.28 6.59 12.65
C GLY A 70 10.09 5.67 12.97
N PRO A 71 10.31 4.43 13.45
CA PRO A 71 9.20 3.54 13.83
C PRO A 71 8.28 4.13 14.88
N ILE A 72 8.82 4.85 15.87
CA ILE A 72 8.04 5.50 16.93
C ILE A 72 7.21 6.64 16.35
N VAL A 73 7.78 7.44 15.44
CA VAL A 73 7.06 8.51 14.74
C VAL A 73 5.89 7.97 13.94
N ILE A 74 6.07 6.87 13.20
CA ILE A 74 4.99 6.23 12.43
C ILE A 74 3.86 5.79 13.37
N ILE A 75 4.20 5.08 14.46
CA ILE A 75 3.20 4.63 15.44
C ILE A 75 2.45 5.82 16.04
N LEU A 76 3.14 6.87 16.45
CA LEU A 76 2.51 8.07 17.00
C LEU A 76 1.58 8.73 16.00
N VAL A 77 2.01 8.89 14.74
CA VAL A 77 1.17 9.51 13.70
C VAL A 77 -0.09 8.67 13.45
N VAL A 78 0.03 7.35 13.39
CA VAL A 78 -1.13 6.45 13.23
C VAL A 78 -2.05 6.51 14.44
N LEU A 79 -1.51 6.45 15.66
CA LEU A 79 -2.31 6.50 16.89
C LEU A 79 -3.02 7.83 17.04
N LEU A 80 -2.33 8.95 16.77
CA LEU A 80 -2.91 10.28 16.84
C LEU A 80 -4.01 10.47 15.80
N ASP A 81 -3.81 10.00 14.56
CA ASP A 81 -4.84 10.09 13.51
C ASP A 81 -6.10 9.30 13.87
N ASN A 82 -5.93 8.11 14.45
CA ASN A 82 -7.04 7.29 14.92
C ASN A 82 -7.73 7.89 16.16
N TYR A 83 -6.96 8.39 17.14
CA TYR A 83 -7.49 8.96 18.38
C TYR A 83 -8.23 10.28 18.15
N ALA A 84 -7.68 11.15 17.29
CA ALA A 84 -8.31 12.41 16.93
C ALA A 84 -9.45 12.24 15.91
N HIS A 85 -9.67 11.02 15.40
CA HIS A 85 -10.63 10.71 14.33
C HIS A 85 -10.48 11.63 13.10
N THR A 86 -9.25 12.08 12.84
CA THR A 86 -8.98 13.04 11.76
C THR A 86 -9.01 12.38 10.39
N GLY A 87 -8.62 11.10 10.30
CA GLY A 87 -8.60 10.35 9.05
C GLY A 87 -7.66 10.95 7.99
N ILE A 88 -6.65 11.72 8.41
CA ILE A 88 -5.68 12.39 7.55
C ILE A 88 -4.83 11.35 6.83
N LEU A 89 -4.34 10.32 7.53
CA LEU A 89 -3.55 9.27 6.89
C LEU A 89 -4.38 8.51 5.87
N ASN A 90 -5.64 8.22 6.23
CA ASN A 90 -6.58 7.62 5.31
C ASN A 90 -6.78 8.51 4.07
N ALA A 91 -7.08 9.80 4.24
CA ALA A 91 -7.29 10.71 3.10
C ALA A 91 -6.05 10.82 2.20
N ILE A 92 -4.85 10.94 2.80
CA ILE A 92 -3.58 11.06 2.09
C ILE A 92 -3.25 9.80 1.30
N LEU A 93 -3.55 8.61 1.83
CA LEU A 93 -3.26 7.35 1.15
C LEU A 93 -4.36 6.94 0.17
N ILE A 94 -5.62 7.03 0.58
CA ILE A 94 -6.76 6.51 -0.18
C ILE A 94 -7.00 7.31 -1.46
N TYR A 95 -6.87 8.64 -1.42
CA TYR A 95 -7.08 9.47 -2.60
C TYR A 95 -6.15 9.10 -3.79
N PRO A 96 -4.82 9.10 -3.63
CA PRO A 96 -3.92 8.67 -4.71
C PRO A 96 -4.04 7.17 -4.99
N MET A 97 -4.36 6.33 -4.00
CA MET A 97 -4.56 4.89 -4.22
C MET A 97 -5.71 4.61 -5.19
N PHE A 98 -6.84 5.30 -5.06
CA PHE A 98 -7.94 5.16 -6.02
C PHE A 98 -7.60 5.76 -7.38
N HIS A 99 -6.88 6.88 -7.43
CA HIS A 99 -6.48 7.48 -8.69
C HIS A 99 -5.53 6.57 -9.48
N LEU A 100 -4.52 6.00 -8.81
CA LEU A 100 -3.61 5.01 -9.40
C LEU A 100 -4.34 3.71 -9.73
N GLY A 101 -5.22 3.24 -8.84
CA GLY A 101 -6.05 2.07 -9.11
C GLY A 101 -6.89 2.25 -10.37
N HIS A 102 -7.41 3.46 -10.59
CA HIS A 102 -8.21 3.78 -11.76
C HIS A 102 -7.35 3.90 -13.02
N LEU A 103 -6.14 4.47 -12.89
CA LEU A 103 -5.16 4.49 -13.97
C LEU A 103 -4.77 3.08 -14.44
N PHE A 104 -4.61 2.13 -13.51
CA PHE A 104 -4.19 0.75 -13.83
C PHE A 104 -5.36 -0.18 -14.21
N ALA A 105 -6.51 -0.08 -13.55
CA ALA A 105 -7.66 -0.97 -13.79
C ALA A 105 -8.73 -0.37 -14.72
N GLY A 106 -8.60 0.91 -15.08
CA GLY A 106 -9.52 1.66 -15.93
C GLY A 106 -10.87 1.98 -15.28
N ASP A 107 -11.85 2.35 -16.10
CA ASP A 107 -13.23 2.68 -15.70
C ASP A 107 -13.94 1.53 -14.96
N ASN A 108 -13.48 0.30 -15.20
CA ASN A 108 -14.00 -0.88 -14.53
C ASN A 108 -13.65 -0.93 -13.04
N LEU A 109 -12.71 -0.11 -12.54
CA LEU A 109 -12.33 -0.13 -11.12
C LEU A 109 -13.55 0.01 -10.21
N TRP A 110 -14.46 0.94 -10.49
CA TRP A 110 -15.65 1.15 -9.67
C TRP A 110 -16.57 -0.07 -9.64
N ARG A 111 -16.70 -0.76 -10.79
CA ARG A 111 -17.42 -2.03 -10.88
C ARG A 111 -16.70 -3.14 -10.12
N LEU A 112 -15.38 -3.21 -10.21
CA LEU A 112 -14.57 -4.19 -9.49
C LEU A 112 -14.63 -3.97 -7.97
N LEU A 113 -14.56 -2.71 -7.51
CA LEU A 113 -14.71 -2.34 -6.11
C LEU A 113 -16.09 -2.70 -5.56
N SER A 114 -17.13 -2.64 -6.38
CA SER A 114 -18.47 -3.08 -5.96
C SER A 114 -18.55 -4.58 -5.67
N LEU A 115 -17.61 -5.39 -6.18
CA LEU A 115 -17.49 -6.81 -5.87
C LEU A 115 -16.87 -7.07 -4.48
N LEU A 116 -16.32 -6.05 -3.82
CA LEU A 116 -15.76 -6.14 -2.46
C LEU A 116 -16.81 -5.85 -1.36
N ARG A 117 -18.03 -5.48 -1.74
CA ARG A 117 -19.18 -5.34 -0.82
C ARG A 117 -19.90 -6.66 -0.69
#